data_AF-A0A6J6C4U8-F1
#
_entry.id   AF-A0A6J6C4U8-F1
#
_cell.length_a   1.000
_cell.length_b   1.000
_cell.length_c   1.000
_cell.angle_alpha   90.00
_cell.angle_beta   90.00
_cell.angle_gamma   90.00
#
_symmetry.space_group_name_H-M   'P 1'
#
loop_
_entity.id
_entity.type
_entity.pdbx_description
1 polymer ?
#
loop_
_entity_poly.entity_id
_entity_poly.type
_entity_poly.pdbx_seq_one_letter_code
_entity_poly.pdbx_strand_id
1 'polypeptide(L)'
;MNLKLLSIIALTILSVTATVAAITTTPEMMAARRVHQRFAAESFAARDSLILRGARAAFAQLISARPLHPAHKLIERRTRRLLDLRIPGALDRVVRQLRSGATLPLALRSVGEDDPVFARISAELRQGRSLTDTVEDWRQEDELPNRQLTATALNLASQTGGASARVLDGVAASLRERVALEREVAALSSQARASAVVLVVAPVVFAAAASMVDGRILNLLLGEPIGWACLGLGLGLDALGAVWMTRLIGRHR
;
A
#
# COMPACT_ATOMS: atom_id res chain seq x y z
N MET A 1 0.82 -4.15 -8.63
CA MET A 1 -0.35 -3.26 -8.44
C MET A 1 -0.48 -2.45 -9.72
N ASN A 2 -1.38 -2.90 -10.60
CA ASN A 2 -1.37 -2.55 -12.01
C ASN A 2 -1.71 -1.07 -12.24
N LEU A 3 -0.81 -0.32 -12.90
CA LEU A 3 -1.08 1.02 -13.43
C LEU A 3 -2.37 1.04 -14.28
N LYS A 4 -2.72 -0.09 -14.89
CA LYS A 4 -3.97 -0.29 -15.63
C LYS A 4 -5.22 -0.06 -14.76
N LEU A 5 -5.22 -0.45 -13.48
CA LEU A 5 -6.40 -0.29 -12.61
C LEU A 5 -6.63 1.17 -12.22
N LEU A 6 -5.55 1.90 -11.92
CA LEU A 6 -5.60 3.34 -11.67
C LEU A 6 -6.00 4.13 -12.92
N SER A 7 -5.52 3.71 -14.09
CA SER A 7 -5.90 4.32 -15.36
C SER A 7 -7.36 4.06 -15.72
N ILE A 8 -7.88 2.85 -15.45
CA ILE A 8 -9.31 2.53 -15.66
C ILE A 8 -10.18 3.39 -14.74
N ILE A 9 -9.85 3.46 -13.44
CA ILE A 9 -10.61 4.29 -12.47
C ILE A 9 -10.57 5.78 -12.86
N ALA A 10 -9.42 6.31 -13.28
CA ALA A 10 -9.30 7.68 -13.75
C ALA A 10 -10.07 7.94 -15.05
N LEU A 11 -10.08 6.98 -15.98
CA LEU A 11 -10.81 7.07 -17.25
C LEU A 11 -12.33 7.03 -17.03
N THR A 12 -12.81 6.21 -16.09
CA THR A 12 -14.22 6.16 -15.71
C THR A 12 -14.66 7.46 -15.05
N ILE A 13 -13.85 8.01 -14.14
CA ILE A 13 -14.13 9.30 -13.48
C ILE A 13 -14.16 10.45 -14.52
N LEU A 14 -13.23 10.47 -15.46
CA LEU A 14 -13.15 11.49 -16.51
C LEU A 14 -14.33 11.39 -17.51
N SER A 15 -14.71 10.17 -17.91
CA SER A 15 -15.85 9.92 -18.81
C SER A 15 -17.19 10.32 -18.18
N VAL A 16 -17.37 10.04 -16.88
CA VAL A 16 -18.59 10.41 -16.14
C VAL A 16 -18.67 11.93 -15.97
N THR A 17 -17.55 12.59 -15.68
CA THR A 17 -17.50 14.05 -15.53
C THR A 17 -17.78 14.76 -16.86
N ALA A 18 -17.26 14.24 -17.97
CA ALA A 18 -17.51 14.77 -19.32
C ALA A 18 -18.97 14.59 -19.78
N THR A 19 -19.61 13.46 -19.42
CA THR A 19 -21.02 13.19 -19.77
C THR A 19 -21.97 14.09 -18.98
N VAL A 20 -21.68 14.33 -17.70
CA VAL A 20 -22.44 15.25 -16.84
C VAL A 20 -22.30 16.71 -17.31
N ALA A 21 -21.13 17.09 -17.83
CA ALA A 21 -20.91 18.43 -18.39
C ALA A 21 -21.59 18.64 -19.76
N ALA A 22 -21.83 17.58 -20.53
CA ALA A 22 -22.48 17.65 -21.84
C ALA A 22 -24.02 17.73 -21.75
N ILE A 23 -24.61 17.27 -20.64
CA ILE A 23 -26.08 17.23 -20.45
C ILE A 23 -26.61 18.55 -19.85
N THR A 24 -25.77 19.39 -19.25
CA THR A 24 -26.15 20.67 -18.65
C THR A 24 -26.32 21.84 -19.65
N THR A 25 -26.14 21.61 -20.96
CA THR A 25 -26.18 22.66 -22.00
C THR A 25 -27.41 22.63 -22.92
N THR A 26 -28.51 21.96 -22.56
CA THR A 26 -29.77 22.05 -23.34
C THR A 26 -30.62 23.27 -22.94
N PRO A 27 -30.97 24.18 -23.87
CA PRO A 27 -31.52 25.52 -23.58
C PRO A 27 -33.02 25.60 -23.25
N GLU A 28 -33.76 24.49 -23.14
CA GLU A 28 -35.24 24.53 -23.11
C GLU A 28 -35.89 24.84 -21.75
N MET A 29 -35.14 24.90 -20.65
CA MET A 29 -35.71 25.05 -19.29
C MET A 29 -35.77 26.50 -18.76
N MET A 30 -35.64 27.51 -19.63
CA MET A 30 -35.65 28.94 -19.23
C MET A 30 -37.05 29.50 -18.90
N ALA A 31 -38.14 28.84 -19.33
CA ALA A 31 -39.50 29.38 -19.17
C ALA A 31 -40.21 28.99 -17.86
N ALA A 32 -39.85 27.87 -17.22
CA ALA A 32 -40.52 27.37 -16.02
C ALA A 32 -39.96 27.95 -14.70
N ARG A 33 -39.06 28.93 -14.77
CA ARG A 33 -38.19 29.32 -13.65
C ARG A 33 -38.72 30.48 -12.78
N ARG A 34 -39.79 31.18 -13.15
CA ARG A 34 -40.16 32.45 -12.48
C ARG A 34 -41.10 32.34 -11.28
N VAL A 35 -41.86 31.25 -11.13
CA VAL A 35 -42.91 31.16 -10.09
C VAL A 35 -42.43 30.42 -8.83
N HIS A 36 -41.48 29.48 -8.95
CA HIS A 36 -40.93 28.78 -7.77
C HIS A 36 -39.75 29.51 -7.09
N GLN A 37 -39.23 30.58 -7.70
CA GLN A 37 -37.99 31.22 -7.27
C GLN A 37 -38.09 32.14 -6.05
N ARG A 38 -39.28 32.53 -5.59
CA ARG A 38 -39.41 33.46 -4.45
C ARG A 38 -39.57 32.79 -3.08
N PHE A 39 -40.11 31.56 -3.01
CA PHE A 39 -40.31 30.88 -1.73
C PHE A 39 -39.13 30.00 -1.28
N ALA A 40 -38.26 29.59 -2.20
CA ALA A 40 -37.07 28.79 -1.88
C ALA A 40 -35.85 29.64 -1.48
N ALA A 41 -35.89 30.96 -1.65
CA ALA A 41 -34.71 31.81 -1.52
C ALA A 41 -34.32 32.16 -0.07
N GLU A 42 -35.25 32.10 0.89
CA GLU A 42 -34.96 32.52 2.28
C GLU A 42 -34.51 31.38 3.19
N SER A 43 -34.88 30.13 2.91
CA SER A 43 -34.52 28.96 3.75
C SER A 43 -33.25 28.23 3.33
N PHE A 44 -32.75 28.48 2.11
CA PHE A 44 -31.66 27.71 1.47
C PHE A 44 -30.27 28.35 1.62
N ALA A 45 -30.19 29.69 1.67
CA ALA A 45 -28.92 30.42 1.64
C ALA A 45 -28.03 30.24 2.89
N ALA A 46 -28.61 29.91 4.05
CA ALA A 46 -27.86 29.75 5.30
C ALA A 46 -27.29 28.34 5.52
N ARG A 47 -27.80 27.30 4.85
CA ARG A 47 -27.38 25.89 5.05
C ARG A 47 -26.48 25.34 3.94
N ASP A 48 -26.48 25.95 2.76
CA ASP A 48 -25.74 25.50 1.57
C ASP A 48 -24.21 25.60 1.68
N SER A 49 -23.69 26.54 2.48
CA SER A 49 -22.25 26.80 2.50
C SER A 49 -21.44 25.89 3.43
N LEU A 50 -22.08 25.17 4.36
CA LEU A 50 -21.37 24.37 5.37
C LEU A 50 -21.08 22.95 4.88
N ILE A 51 -22.03 22.33 4.19
CA ILE A 51 -21.94 20.92 3.76
C ILE A 51 -21.08 20.80 2.50
N LEU A 52 -21.22 21.73 1.54
CA LEU A 52 -20.43 21.74 0.31
C LEU A 52 -18.96 22.13 0.54
N ARG A 53 -18.68 23.02 1.53
CA ARG A 53 -17.32 23.33 1.98
C ARG A 53 -16.69 22.16 2.74
N GLY A 54 -17.46 21.45 3.57
CA GLY A 54 -17.01 20.26 4.29
C GLY A 54 -16.61 19.11 3.35
N ALA A 55 -17.43 18.83 2.33
CA ALA A 55 -17.17 17.75 1.37
C ALA A 55 -15.96 18.04 0.46
N ARG A 56 -15.81 19.28 -0.05
CA ARG A 56 -14.62 19.68 -0.83
C ARG A 56 -13.35 19.71 0.03
N ALA A 57 -13.43 20.17 1.28
CA ALA A 57 -12.29 20.18 2.19
C ALA A 57 -11.84 18.76 2.58
N ALA A 58 -12.79 17.83 2.80
CA ALA A 58 -12.49 16.44 3.10
C ALA A 58 -11.83 15.72 1.90
N PHE A 59 -12.31 15.95 0.68
CA PHE A 59 -11.69 15.40 -0.53
C PHE A 59 -10.31 16.01 -0.81
N ALA A 60 -10.12 17.31 -0.58
CA ALA A 60 -8.85 17.98 -0.74
C ALA A 60 -7.80 17.53 0.30
N GLN A 61 -8.22 17.26 1.54
CA GLN A 61 -7.34 16.76 2.60
C GLN A 61 -6.92 15.29 2.37
N LEU A 62 -7.77 14.48 1.74
CA LEU A 62 -7.46 13.07 1.45
C LEU A 62 -6.42 12.91 0.32
N ILE A 63 -6.31 13.90 -0.58
CA ILE A 63 -5.35 13.89 -1.69
C ILE A 63 -4.03 14.62 -1.31
N SER A 64 -4.08 15.64 -0.45
CA SER A 64 -2.91 16.42 -0.04
C SER A 64 -2.08 15.77 1.08
N ALA A 65 -2.65 14.83 1.83
CA ALA A 65 -1.92 14.02 2.82
C ALA A 65 -1.10 12.89 2.16
N ARG A 66 -0.43 13.18 1.04
CA ARG A 66 0.67 12.36 0.54
C ARG A 66 1.92 12.93 1.20
N PRO A 67 2.37 12.38 2.35
CA PRO A 67 3.54 12.93 3.01
C PRO A 67 4.71 12.83 2.04
N LEU A 68 5.18 13.98 1.57
CA LEU A 68 6.49 14.16 0.98
C LEU A 68 7.51 13.93 2.09
N HIS A 69 7.60 12.69 2.56
CA HIS A 69 8.79 12.25 3.27
C HIS A 69 9.97 12.39 2.30
N PRO A 70 11.14 12.80 2.80
CA PRO A 70 12.33 12.97 1.96
C PRO A 70 12.55 11.69 1.16
N ALA A 71 12.37 11.75 -0.16
CA ALA A 71 12.34 10.59 -1.04
C ALA A 71 13.61 9.73 -0.89
N HIS A 72 14.75 10.36 -0.58
CA HIS A 72 16.01 9.68 -0.30
C HIS A 72 15.93 8.72 0.90
N LYS A 73 15.34 9.13 2.04
CA LYS A 73 15.21 8.26 3.23
C LYS A 73 14.23 7.12 3.01
N LEU A 74 13.22 7.32 2.16
CA LEU A 74 12.26 6.25 1.80
C LEU A 74 12.89 5.20 0.89
N ILE A 75 13.69 5.64 -0.09
CA ILE A 75 14.39 4.73 -1.01
C ILE A 75 15.37 3.87 -0.21
N GLU A 76 16.15 4.47 0.68
CA GLU A 76 17.12 3.76 1.50
C GLU A 76 16.46 2.71 2.41
N ARG A 77 15.40 3.08 3.13
CA ARG A 77 14.61 2.14 3.96
C ARG A 77 14.02 0.99 3.14
N ARG A 78 13.56 1.28 1.92
CA ARG A 78 13.00 0.28 1.03
C ARG A 78 14.07 -0.68 0.54
N THR A 79 15.24 -0.18 0.15
CA THR A 79 16.37 -1.01 -0.26
C THR A 79 16.84 -1.90 0.88
N ARG A 80 17.00 -1.36 2.09
CA ARG A 80 17.38 -2.14 3.29
C ARG A 80 16.38 -3.26 3.58
N ARG A 81 15.07 -2.99 3.50
CA ARG A 81 14.02 -4.03 3.62
C ARG A 81 14.05 -5.07 2.51
N LEU A 82 14.30 -4.65 1.27
CA LEU A 82 14.40 -5.59 0.14
C LEU A 82 15.60 -6.54 0.31
N LEU A 83 16.71 -6.03 0.83
CA LEU A 83 17.86 -6.87 1.19
C LEU A 83 17.51 -7.83 2.32
N ASP A 84 16.78 -7.39 3.35
CA ASP A 84 16.35 -8.24 4.46
C ASP A 84 15.51 -9.45 4.00
N LEU A 85 14.63 -9.25 3.02
CA LEU A 85 13.82 -10.32 2.43
C LEU A 85 14.62 -11.28 1.54
N ARG A 86 15.85 -10.91 1.15
CA ARG A 86 16.76 -11.75 0.36
C ARG A 86 17.69 -12.60 1.23
N ILE A 87 17.80 -12.28 2.52
CA ILE A 87 18.63 -13.01 3.49
C ILE A 87 18.41 -14.53 3.45
N PRO A 88 17.18 -15.08 3.49
CA PRO A 88 17.00 -16.53 3.48
C PRO A 88 17.66 -17.21 2.27
N GLY A 89 17.51 -16.64 1.07
CA GLY A 89 18.11 -17.20 -0.14
C GLY A 89 19.63 -17.05 -0.22
N ALA A 90 20.18 -15.98 0.37
CA ALA A 90 21.64 -15.85 0.53
C ALA A 90 22.17 -16.86 1.55
N LEU A 91 21.47 -17.05 2.67
CA LEU A 91 21.84 -18.02 3.71
C LEU A 91 21.77 -19.47 3.20
N ASP A 92 20.78 -19.81 2.36
CA ASP A 92 20.71 -21.12 1.69
C ASP A 92 21.97 -21.43 0.87
N ARG A 93 22.58 -20.42 0.22
CA ARG A 93 23.86 -20.59 -0.50
C ARG A 93 25.02 -20.86 0.45
N VAL A 94 25.08 -20.15 1.57
CA VAL A 94 26.09 -20.38 2.61
C VAL A 94 25.97 -21.81 3.15
N VAL A 95 24.75 -22.24 3.49
CA VAL A 95 24.46 -23.62 3.95
C VAL A 95 24.93 -24.65 2.93
N ARG A 96 24.70 -24.44 1.63
CA ARG A 96 25.17 -25.36 0.58
C ARG A 96 26.69 -25.48 0.55
N GLN A 97 27.42 -24.37 0.69
CA GLN A 97 28.88 -24.43 0.72
C GLN A 97 29.42 -25.07 2.00
N LEU A 98 28.77 -24.86 3.14
CA LEU A 98 29.13 -25.56 4.38
C LEU A 98 28.92 -27.08 4.24
N ARG A 99 27.85 -27.52 3.56
CA ARG A 99 27.61 -28.94 3.27
C ARG A 99 28.66 -29.55 2.33
N SER A 100 29.28 -28.75 1.47
CA SER A 100 30.41 -29.20 0.64
C SER A 100 31.77 -29.11 1.35
N GLY A 101 31.78 -28.84 2.66
CA GLY A 101 32.99 -28.80 3.49
C GLY A 101 33.70 -27.45 3.53
N ALA A 102 33.11 -26.38 2.98
CA ALA A 102 33.69 -25.05 3.11
C ALA A 102 33.64 -24.57 4.57
N THR A 103 34.61 -23.74 4.96
CA THR A 103 34.58 -23.06 6.25
C THR A 103 33.57 -21.91 6.21
N LEU A 104 32.97 -21.54 7.35
CA LEU A 104 31.99 -20.45 7.42
C LEU A 104 32.54 -19.10 6.90
N PRO A 105 33.77 -18.67 7.23
CA PRO A 105 34.33 -17.45 6.64
C PRO A 105 34.48 -17.53 5.11
N LEU A 106 34.88 -18.69 4.57
CA LEU A 106 35.01 -18.89 3.12
C LEU A 106 33.63 -18.84 2.43
N ALA A 107 32.62 -19.46 3.04
CA ALA A 107 31.26 -19.48 2.52
C ALA A 107 30.61 -18.09 2.51
N LEU A 108 30.84 -17.28 3.55
CA LEU A 108 30.35 -15.91 3.59
C LEU A 108 31.08 -15.00 2.61
N ARG A 109 32.39 -15.20 2.42
CA ARG A 109 33.18 -14.45 1.43
C ARG A 109 32.68 -14.70 0.01
N SER A 110 32.54 -15.96 -0.38
CA SER A 110 32.10 -16.33 -1.73
C SER A 110 30.68 -15.87 -2.02
N VAL A 111 29.73 -16.06 -1.09
CA VAL A 111 28.33 -15.67 -1.31
C VAL A 111 28.17 -14.14 -1.32
N GLY A 112 28.96 -13.42 -0.52
CA GLY A 112 28.92 -11.96 -0.49
C GLY A 112 29.57 -11.28 -1.71
N GLU A 113 30.37 -12.00 -2.51
CA GLU A 113 30.83 -11.51 -3.82
C GLU A 113 29.68 -11.46 -4.82
N ASP A 114 28.79 -12.45 -4.77
CA ASP A 114 27.65 -12.56 -5.68
C ASP A 114 26.36 -11.89 -5.16
N ASP A 115 26.26 -11.60 -3.86
CA ASP A 115 25.04 -11.05 -3.26
C ASP A 115 25.28 -9.86 -2.32
N PRO A 116 24.58 -8.72 -2.54
CA PRO A 116 24.71 -7.54 -1.70
C PRO A 116 24.33 -7.76 -0.23
N VAL A 117 23.59 -8.82 0.10
CA VAL A 117 23.21 -9.14 1.49
C VAL A 117 24.42 -9.32 2.40
N PHE A 118 25.44 -10.07 1.93
CA PHE A 118 26.65 -10.37 2.70
C PHE A 118 27.89 -9.65 2.14
N ALA A 119 27.72 -8.72 1.20
CA ALA A 119 28.83 -8.02 0.56
C ALA A 119 29.74 -7.31 1.57
N ARG A 120 29.16 -6.63 2.57
CA ARG A 120 29.95 -6.00 3.65
C ARG A 120 30.75 -7.02 4.45
N ILE A 121 30.09 -8.11 4.89
CA ILE A 121 30.76 -9.20 5.62
C ILE A 121 31.90 -9.77 4.77
N SER A 122 31.68 -10.02 3.48
CA SER A 122 32.72 -10.53 2.57
C SER A 122 33.93 -9.61 2.46
N ALA A 123 33.68 -8.29 2.39
CA ALA A 123 34.72 -7.28 2.25
C ALA A 123 35.60 -7.20 3.50
N GLU A 124 34.98 -7.21 4.67
CA GLU A 124 35.67 -7.15 5.96
C GLU A 124 36.45 -8.45 6.25
N LEU A 125 35.87 -9.62 5.92
CA LEU A 125 36.58 -10.91 6.03
C LEU A 125 37.78 -10.99 5.08
N ARG A 126 37.70 -10.40 3.87
CA ARG A 126 38.85 -10.30 2.95
C ARG A 126 39.99 -9.44 3.51
N GLN A 127 39.66 -8.45 4.34
CA GLN A 127 40.63 -7.60 5.04
C GLN A 127 41.24 -8.27 6.28
N GLY A 128 40.83 -9.51 6.60
CA GLY A 128 41.33 -10.25 7.75
C GLY A 128 40.65 -9.90 9.07
N ARG A 129 39.51 -9.18 9.06
CA ARG A 129 38.73 -8.97 10.29
C ARG A 129 38.14 -10.28 10.80
N SER A 130 37.95 -10.36 12.12
CA SER A 130 37.31 -11.50 12.78
C SER A 130 35.86 -11.66 12.32
N LEU A 131 35.42 -12.90 12.09
CA LEU A 131 34.05 -13.20 11.70
C LEU A 131 33.05 -12.69 12.73
N THR A 132 33.32 -12.92 14.02
CA THR A 132 32.41 -12.54 15.11
C THR A 132 32.23 -11.03 15.16
N ASP A 133 33.31 -10.27 15.04
CA ASP A 133 33.28 -8.80 15.08
C ASP A 133 32.54 -8.23 13.86
N THR A 134 32.84 -8.75 12.67
CA THR A 134 32.19 -8.32 11.42
C THR A 134 30.68 -8.64 11.41
N VAL A 135 30.27 -9.81 11.91
CA VAL A 135 28.85 -10.16 12.01
C VAL A 135 28.12 -9.28 13.02
N GLU A 136 28.79 -8.93 14.12
CA GLU A 136 28.23 -8.04 15.14
C GLU A 136 28.09 -6.59 14.63
N ASP A 137 29.11 -6.06 13.94
CA ASP A 137 29.03 -4.75 13.28
C ASP A 137 27.90 -4.72 12.24
N TRP A 138 27.73 -5.81 11.47
CA TRP A 138 26.64 -5.94 10.50
C TRP A 138 25.27 -5.99 11.18
N ARG A 139 25.16 -6.65 12.33
CA ARG A 139 23.94 -6.71 13.16
C ARG A 139 23.52 -5.32 13.66
N GLN A 140 24.49 -4.51 14.08
CA GLN A 140 24.24 -3.18 14.66
C GLN A 140 23.90 -2.10 13.62
N GLU A 141 24.20 -2.33 12.35
CA GLU A 141 23.95 -1.35 11.28
C GLU A 141 22.45 -1.11 11.02
N ASP A 142 21.62 -2.15 11.10
CA ASP A 142 20.16 -2.01 11.00
C ASP A 142 19.43 -2.99 11.93
N GLU A 143 18.41 -2.48 12.63
CA GLU A 143 17.48 -3.28 13.43
C GLU A 143 16.43 -3.97 12.56
N LEU A 144 16.89 -4.79 11.61
CA LEU A 144 16.02 -5.60 10.76
C LEU A 144 15.85 -7.02 11.36
N PRO A 145 14.62 -7.57 11.42
CA PRO A 145 14.36 -8.84 12.10
C PRO A 145 15.14 -10.02 11.53
N ASN A 146 15.17 -10.17 10.20
CA ASN A 146 15.85 -11.32 9.58
C ASN A 146 17.36 -11.20 9.72
N ARG A 147 17.90 -9.98 9.62
CA ARG A 147 19.30 -9.67 9.91
C ARG A 147 19.70 -10.06 11.34
N GLN A 148 18.94 -9.64 12.35
CA GLN A 148 19.25 -9.96 13.76
C GLN A 148 19.24 -11.47 14.04
N LEU A 149 18.25 -12.19 13.51
CA LEU A 149 18.17 -13.65 13.63
C LEU A 149 19.36 -14.33 12.94
N THR A 150 19.71 -13.87 11.74
CA THR A 150 20.83 -14.42 10.97
C THR A 150 22.17 -14.15 11.66
N ALA A 151 22.40 -12.95 12.17
CA ALA A 151 23.62 -12.60 12.89
C ALA A 151 23.80 -13.46 14.15
N THR A 152 22.72 -13.64 14.93
CA THR A 152 22.72 -14.51 16.11
C THR A 152 23.05 -15.96 15.72
N ALA A 153 22.45 -16.45 14.65
CA ALA A 153 22.71 -17.80 14.15
C ALA A 153 24.15 -17.98 13.64
N LEU A 154 24.71 -16.98 12.94
CA LEU A 154 26.09 -16.98 12.46
C LEU A 154 27.09 -16.97 13.62
N ASN A 155 26.85 -16.17 14.66
CA ASN A 155 27.68 -16.14 15.86
C ASN A 155 27.62 -17.44 16.66
N LEU A 156 26.46 -18.10 16.70
CA LEU A 156 26.34 -19.43 17.30
C LEU A 156 27.04 -20.51 16.45
N ALA A 157 26.90 -20.41 15.13
CA ALA A 157 27.52 -21.32 14.18
C ALA A 157 29.05 -21.24 14.17
N SER A 158 29.63 -20.05 14.38
CA SER A 158 31.09 -19.86 14.45
C SER A 158 31.69 -20.50 15.71
N GLN A 159 30.95 -20.55 16.82
CA GLN A 159 31.38 -21.17 18.08
C GLN A 159 31.28 -22.71 18.05
N THR A 160 30.32 -23.25 17.30
CA THR A 160 29.98 -24.69 17.31
C THR A 160 30.71 -25.52 16.26
N GLY A 161 31.46 -24.90 15.34
CA GLY A 161 32.27 -25.62 14.35
C GLY A 161 31.43 -26.51 13.41
N GLY A 162 31.86 -27.75 13.14
CA GLY A 162 31.33 -28.62 12.06
C GLY A 162 29.81 -28.88 12.02
N ALA A 163 29.03 -28.52 13.04
CA ALA A 163 27.57 -28.56 13.02
C ALA A 163 26.87 -27.31 12.43
N SER A 164 27.62 -26.28 12.02
CA SER A 164 27.09 -25.00 11.52
C SER A 164 26.03 -25.17 10.42
N ALA A 165 26.22 -26.13 9.51
CA ALA A 165 25.32 -26.32 8.38
C ALA A 165 23.88 -26.67 8.80
N ARG A 166 23.69 -27.50 9.83
CA ARG A 166 22.35 -27.88 10.31
C ARG A 166 21.65 -26.72 11.02
N VAL A 167 22.39 -26.00 11.86
CA VAL A 167 21.84 -24.85 12.60
C VAL A 167 21.42 -23.75 11.63
N LEU A 168 22.29 -23.42 10.67
CA LEU A 168 21.99 -22.40 9.67
C LEU A 168 20.89 -22.83 8.69
N ASP A 169 20.75 -24.13 8.38
CA ASP A 169 19.64 -24.65 7.57
C ASP A 169 18.29 -24.48 8.27
N GLY A 170 18.23 -24.76 9.58
CA GLY A 170 17.03 -24.51 10.39
C GLY A 170 16.64 -23.03 10.42
N VAL A 171 17.63 -22.14 10.57
CA VAL A 171 17.39 -20.68 10.52
C VAL A 171 16.95 -20.25 9.12
N ALA A 172 17.60 -20.74 8.06
CA ALA A 172 17.21 -20.44 6.69
C ALA A 172 15.78 -20.90 6.39
N ALA A 173 15.39 -22.08 6.87
CA ALA A 173 14.03 -22.60 6.76
C ALA A 173 13.01 -21.70 7.47
N SER A 174 13.27 -21.29 8.71
CA SER A 174 12.39 -20.38 9.46
C SER A 174 12.27 -19.01 8.79
N LEU A 175 13.38 -18.46 8.27
CA LEU A 175 13.35 -17.20 7.53
C LEU A 175 12.56 -17.31 6.21
N ARG A 176 12.69 -18.45 5.49
CA ARG A 176 11.88 -18.71 4.28
C ARG A 176 10.39 -18.76 4.60
N GLU A 177 10.02 -19.42 5.68
CA GLU A 177 8.63 -19.48 6.15
C GLU A 177 8.10 -18.09 6.48
N ARG A 178 8.86 -17.27 7.22
CA ARG A 178 8.49 -15.87 7.51
C ARG A 178 8.26 -15.06 6.24
N VAL A 179 9.17 -15.15 5.27
CA VAL A 179 9.04 -14.42 3.99
C VAL A 179 7.86 -14.94 3.17
N ALA A 180 7.58 -16.25 3.20
CA ALA A 180 6.41 -16.83 2.53
C ALA A 180 5.10 -16.31 3.15
N LEU A 181 5.01 -16.30 4.47
CA LEU A 181 3.88 -15.74 5.22
C LEU A 181 3.65 -14.27 4.89
N GLU A 182 4.72 -13.45 4.86
CA GLU A 182 4.59 -12.04 4.49
C GLU A 182 4.06 -11.84 3.07
N ARG A 183 4.51 -12.68 2.12
CA ARG A 183 4.03 -12.65 0.73
C ARG A 183 2.58 -13.08 0.63
N GLU A 184 2.18 -14.10 1.37
CA GLU A 184 0.80 -14.59 1.43
C GLU A 184 -0.13 -13.53 2.03
N VAL A 185 0.24 -12.95 3.18
CA VAL A 185 -0.51 -11.83 3.79
C VAL A 185 -0.62 -10.64 2.83
N ALA A 186 0.46 -10.31 2.11
CA ALA A 186 0.44 -9.24 1.12
C ALA A 186 -0.49 -9.55 -0.06
N ALA A 187 -0.49 -10.79 -0.55
CA ALA A 187 -1.37 -11.25 -1.63
C ALA A 187 -2.84 -11.20 -1.19
N LEU A 188 -3.18 -11.78 -0.04
CA LEU A 188 -4.53 -11.76 0.53
C LEU A 188 -5.02 -10.33 0.79
N SER A 189 -4.14 -9.47 1.33
CA SER A 189 -4.46 -8.06 1.53
C SER A 189 -4.71 -7.32 0.22
N SER A 190 -4.01 -7.69 -0.86
CA SER A 190 -4.23 -7.08 -2.19
C SER A 190 -5.59 -7.48 -2.79
N GLN A 191 -6.01 -8.73 -2.60
CA GLN A 191 -7.33 -9.22 -3.00
C GLN A 191 -8.43 -8.53 -2.20
N ALA A 192 -8.29 -8.47 -0.87
CA ALA A 192 -9.25 -7.79 -0.01
C ALA A 192 -9.39 -6.30 -0.38
N ARG A 193 -8.29 -5.62 -0.70
CA ARG A 193 -8.29 -4.23 -1.20
C ARG A 193 -8.99 -4.10 -2.57
N ALA A 194 -8.83 -5.07 -3.46
CA ALA A 194 -9.51 -5.03 -4.76
C ALA A 194 -11.03 -5.16 -4.59
N SER A 195 -11.49 -6.12 -3.78
CA SER A 195 -12.92 -6.30 -3.47
C SER A 195 -13.52 -5.08 -2.77
N ALA A 196 -12.78 -4.49 -1.85
CA ALA A 196 -13.14 -3.23 -1.19
C ALA A 196 -13.40 -2.08 -2.18
N VAL A 197 -12.50 -1.90 -3.15
CA VAL A 197 -12.66 -0.85 -4.18
C VAL A 197 -13.92 -1.08 -5.01
N VAL A 198 -14.22 -2.33 -5.39
CA VAL A 198 -15.45 -2.66 -6.13
C VAL A 198 -16.70 -2.26 -5.34
N LEU A 199 -16.75 -2.59 -4.05
CA LEU A 199 -17.90 -2.26 -3.20
C LEU A 199 -18.11 -0.75 -3.04
N VAL A 200 -17.03 0.03 -2.93
CA VAL A 200 -17.10 1.51 -2.83
C VAL A 200 -17.49 2.15 -4.17
N VAL A 201 -17.11 1.55 -5.30
CA VAL A 201 -17.41 2.10 -6.62
C VAL A 201 -18.81 1.70 -7.12
N ALA A 202 -19.35 0.58 -6.64
CA ALA A 202 -20.63 0.04 -7.09
C ALA A 202 -21.82 1.03 -6.97
N PRO A 203 -22.03 1.77 -5.87
CA PRO A 203 -23.14 2.72 -5.74
C PRO A 203 -23.05 3.86 -6.77
N VAL A 204 -21.85 4.36 -7.02
CA VAL A 204 -21.59 5.43 -7.99
C VAL A 204 -21.87 4.97 -9.41
N VAL A 205 -21.40 3.77 -9.78
CA VAL A 205 -21.66 3.17 -11.10
C VAL A 205 -23.14 2.89 -11.28
N PHE A 206 -23.81 2.37 -10.26
CA PHE A 206 -25.26 2.12 -10.29
C PHE A 206 -26.05 3.42 -10.48
N ALA A 207 -25.73 4.48 -9.72
CA ALA A 207 -26.39 5.77 -9.85
C ALA A 207 -26.18 6.39 -11.25
N ALA A 208 -24.97 6.26 -11.80
CA ALA A 208 -24.66 6.73 -13.15
C ALA A 208 -25.38 5.90 -14.23
N ALA A 209 -25.43 4.58 -14.10
CA ALA A 209 -26.14 3.72 -15.05
C ALA A 209 -27.65 3.96 -15.01
N ALA A 210 -28.23 4.07 -13.80
CA ALA A 210 -29.65 4.34 -13.62
C ALA A 210 -30.07 5.69 -14.23
N SER A 211 -29.22 6.71 -14.12
CA SER A 211 -29.50 8.02 -14.69
C SER A 211 -29.41 8.09 -16.21
N MET A 212 -28.66 7.18 -16.84
CA MET A 212 -28.65 7.01 -18.31
C MET A 212 -29.94 6.34 -18.81
N VAL A 213 -30.62 5.55 -17.98
CA VAL A 213 -31.86 4.85 -18.35
C VAL A 213 -33.08 5.76 -18.23
N ASP A 214 -33.19 6.54 -17.13
CA ASP A 214 -34.26 7.53 -16.96
C ASP A 214 -33.72 8.85 -16.41
N GLY A 215 -33.87 9.91 -17.21
CA GLY A 215 -33.47 11.28 -16.83
C GLY A 215 -34.24 11.83 -15.61
N ARG A 216 -35.40 11.27 -15.26
CA ARG A 216 -36.11 11.61 -14.01
C ARG A 216 -35.29 11.27 -12.76
N ILE A 217 -34.48 10.22 -12.79
CA ILE A 217 -33.63 9.83 -11.66
C ILE A 217 -32.57 10.90 -11.40
N LEU A 218 -31.99 11.47 -12.47
CA LEU A 218 -31.06 12.59 -12.40
C LEU A 218 -31.71 13.85 -11.79
N ASN A 219 -32.95 14.16 -12.22
CA ASN A 219 -33.71 15.29 -11.69
C ASN A 219 -34.15 15.08 -10.23
N LEU A 220 -34.48 13.86 -9.81
CA LEU A 220 -34.77 13.55 -8.41
C LEU A 220 -33.50 13.69 -7.54
N LEU A 221 -32.37 13.18 -8.02
CA LEU A 221 -31.10 13.20 -7.29
C LEU A 221 -30.49 14.61 -7.16
N LEU A 222 -30.56 15.43 -8.20
CA LEU A 222 -29.94 16.76 -8.23
C LEU A 222 -30.93 17.93 -8.05
N GLY A 223 -32.20 17.71 -8.33
CA GLY A 223 -33.24 18.74 -8.31
C GLY A 223 -34.02 18.83 -7.01
N GLU A 224 -34.17 17.72 -6.27
CA GLU A 224 -34.91 17.70 -5.01
C GLU A 224 -34.00 17.65 -3.77
N PRO A 225 -34.37 18.32 -2.66
CA PRO A 225 -33.60 18.29 -1.42
C PRO A 225 -33.47 16.88 -0.81
N ILE A 226 -34.41 15.97 -1.10
CA ILE A 226 -34.32 14.56 -0.70
C ILE A 226 -33.16 13.84 -1.43
N GLY A 227 -32.91 14.19 -2.70
CA GLY A 227 -31.84 13.62 -3.51
C GLY A 227 -30.45 14.00 -2.99
N TRP A 228 -30.27 15.27 -2.62
CA TRP A 228 -29.04 15.75 -1.98
C TRP A 228 -28.78 15.07 -0.63
N ALA A 229 -29.83 14.83 0.16
CA ALA A 229 -29.70 14.10 1.42
C ALA A 229 -29.27 12.63 1.19
N CYS A 230 -29.87 11.94 0.21
CA CYS A 230 -29.47 10.59 -0.18
C CYS A 230 -28.03 10.51 -0.70
N LEU A 231 -27.62 11.45 -1.56
CA LEU A 231 -26.24 11.52 -2.08
C LEU A 231 -25.23 11.80 -0.96
N GLY A 232 -25.52 12.75 -0.08
CA GLY A 232 -24.67 13.09 1.05
C GLY A 232 -24.51 11.93 2.03
N LEU A 233 -25.61 11.22 2.34
CA LEU A 233 -25.60 10.07 3.22
C LEU A 233 -24.87 8.87 2.59
N GLY A 234 -25.09 8.61 1.29
CA GLY A 234 -24.39 7.55 0.55
C GLY A 234 -22.88 7.80 0.48
N LEU A 235 -22.46 8.99 0.06
CA LEU A 235 -21.04 9.37 0.03
C LEU A 235 -20.41 9.37 1.43
N GLY A 236 -21.18 9.75 2.45
CA GLY A 236 -20.75 9.69 3.85
C GLY A 236 -20.47 8.26 4.31
N LEU A 237 -21.37 7.33 4.01
CA LEU A 237 -21.20 5.89 4.31
C LEU A 237 -20.02 5.28 3.54
N ASP A 238 -19.86 5.62 2.26
CA ASP A 238 -18.74 5.17 1.43
C ASP A 238 -17.40 5.68 1.96
N ALA A 239 -17.33 6.97 2.35
CA ALA A 239 -16.14 7.55 2.96
C ALA A 239 -15.82 6.88 4.31
N LEU A 240 -16.83 6.60 5.14
CA LEU A 240 -16.66 5.89 6.39
C LEU A 240 -16.12 4.48 6.16
N GLY A 241 -16.65 3.76 5.17
CA GLY A 241 -16.18 2.43 4.77
C GLY A 241 -14.72 2.44 4.29
N ALA A 242 -14.36 3.42 3.47
CA ALA A 242 -12.98 3.59 3.00
C ALA A 242 -12.00 3.89 4.15
N VAL A 243 -12.39 4.75 5.10
CA VAL A 243 -11.59 5.04 6.30
C VAL A 243 -11.47 3.79 7.19
N TRP A 244 -12.54 3.03 7.36
CA TRP A 244 -12.51 1.80 8.16
C TRP A 244 -11.55 0.77 7.56
N MET A 245 -11.61 0.54 6.25
CA MET A 245 -10.73 -0.42 5.58
C MET A 245 -9.26 0.01 5.62
N THR A 246 -8.97 1.29 5.40
CA THR A 246 -7.60 1.79 5.47
C THR A 246 -7.00 1.66 6.87
N ARG A 247 -7.79 1.86 7.93
CA ARG A 247 -7.36 1.61 9.31
C ARG A 247 -7.15 0.13 9.64
N LEU A 248 -8.03 -0.75 9.17
CA LEU A 248 -7.90 -2.19 9.43
C LEU A 248 -6.58 -2.73 8.85
N ILE A 249 -6.22 -2.29 7.64
CA ILE A 249 -5.01 -2.76 6.97
C ILE A 249 -3.74 -2.12 7.55
N GLY A 250 -3.85 -0.94 8.16
CA GLY A 250 -2.74 -0.25 8.83
C GLY A 250 -2.32 -0.87 10.17
N ARG A 251 -3.18 -1.69 10.80
CA ARG A 251 -2.97 -2.21 12.17
C ARG A 251 -2.00 -3.40 12.27
N HIS A 252 -1.58 -3.99 11.15
CA HIS A 252 -0.72 -5.18 11.12
C HIS A 252 0.67 -4.92 10.50
N ARG A 253 1.13 -3.66 10.51
CA ARG A 253 2.50 -3.28 10.15
C ARG A 253 3.21 -2.67 11.35
#